data_AF-A0A1H8JYK5-F1
#
_entry.id   AF-A0A1H8JYK5-F1
#
_cell.length_a   1.000
_cell.length_b   1.000
_cell.length_c   1.000
_cell.angle_alpha   90.00
_cell.angle_beta   90.00
_cell.angle_gamma   90.00
#
_symmetry.space_group_name_H-M   'P 1'
#
loop_
_entity.id
_entity.type
_entity.pdbx_description
1 polymer ?
#
loop_
_entity_poly.entity_id
_entity_poly.type
_entity_poly.pdbx_seq_one_letter_code
_entity_poly.pdbx_strand_id
1 'polypeptide(L)'
;WHERNNKRTSQICKPGGTTSCAAGTKGISLLTAFEESPQVAIYRATAAGHFVWHSDIGGGPISAKRKLTLVLQLSPTADYDGGTLEVMPGAQVLEASRAQGCVTVFPSFMLHQVTPVRSGVRHSLTVWAHGPAFR
;
A
#
# COMPACT_ATOMS: atom_id res chain seq x y z
N TRP A 1 -30.82 -12.18 0.98
CA TRP A 1 -32.09 -11.70 0.42
C TRP A 1 -32.81 -10.85 1.45
N HIS A 2 -32.56 -9.55 1.43
CA HIS A 2 -33.53 -8.45 1.60
C HIS A 2 -32.76 -7.12 1.54
N GLU A 3 -32.67 -6.61 0.32
CA GLU A 3 -33.05 -5.26 -0.07
C GLU A 3 -32.77 -4.12 0.93
N ARG A 4 -31.69 -3.36 0.67
CA ARG A 4 -31.55 -2.00 1.19
C ARG A 4 -31.74 -1.00 0.05
N ASN A 5 -32.90 -0.36 0.14
CA ASN A 5 -33.42 0.77 -0.63
C ASN A 5 -32.39 1.75 -1.18
N ASN A 6 -32.33 1.83 -2.51
CA ASN A 6 -31.69 2.89 -3.27
C ASN A 6 -32.57 4.15 -3.24
N LYS A 7 -32.42 5.00 -2.22
CA LYS A 7 -32.97 6.37 -2.28
C LYS A 7 -32.01 7.26 -3.07
N ARG A 8 -32.27 7.40 -4.38
CA ARG A 8 -31.79 8.55 -5.16
C ARG A 8 -32.39 9.81 -4.57
N THR A 9 -31.60 10.58 -3.83
CA THR A 9 -31.90 11.99 -3.57
C THR A 9 -31.71 12.76 -4.87
N SER A 10 -32.81 13.05 -5.55
CA SER A 10 -32.85 14.06 -6.60
C SER A 10 -32.62 15.44 -5.96
N GLN A 11 -31.41 15.97 -6.06
CA GLN A 11 -31.20 17.40 -5.81
C GLN A 11 -31.59 18.18 -7.06
N ILE A 12 -32.66 18.95 -6.93
CA ILE A 12 -33.06 19.98 -7.89
C ILE A 12 -32.07 21.14 -7.71
N CYS A 13 -31.15 21.30 -8.66
CA CYS A 13 -30.29 22.48 -8.72
C CYS A 13 -31.13 23.69 -9.17
N LYS A 14 -31.18 24.75 -8.34
CA LYS A 14 -31.61 26.07 -8.78
C LYS A 14 -30.48 26.74 -9.59
N PRO A 15 -30.78 27.46 -10.68
CA PRO A 15 -29.74 28.13 -11.47
C PRO A 15 -29.26 29.39 -10.74
N GLY A 16 -27.94 29.54 -10.55
CA GLY A 16 -27.35 30.83 -10.19
C GLY A 16 -26.44 30.89 -8.95
N GLY A 17 -25.87 29.78 -8.46
CA GLY A 17 -24.86 29.82 -7.40
C GLY A 17 -23.63 29.00 -7.79
N THR A 18 -22.45 29.62 -7.80
CA THR A 18 -21.15 28.94 -7.89
C THR A 18 -20.91 28.11 -6.62
N THR A 19 -21.59 26.97 -6.53
CA THR A 19 -21.26 25.94 -5.56
C THR A 19 -20.20 25.06 -6.20
N SER A 20 -18.96 25.22 -5.77
CA SER A 20 -17.94 24.19 -5.99
C SER A 20 -18.42 22.92 -5.29
N CYS A 21 -19.00 22.02 -6.07
CA CYS A 21 -19.23 20.66 -5.65
C CYS A 21 -17.86 20.01 -5.50
N ALA A 22 -17.25 20.12 -4.33
CA ALA A 22 -16.13 19.28 -3.97
C ALA A 22 -16.66 17.84 -3.95
N ALA A 23 -16.50 17.14 -5.08
CA ALA A 23 -16.73 15.73 -5.18
C ALA A 23 -15.80 15.06 -4.16
N GLY A 24 -16.37 14.69 -3.02
CA GLY A 24 -15.67 13.98 -1.97
C GLY A 24 -15.37 12.56 -2.42
N THR A 25 -14.33 12.37 -3.23
CA THR A 25 -13.75 11.05 -3.45
C THR A 25 -12.91 10.69 -2.24
N LYS A 26 -13.53 10.01 -1.26
CA LYS A 26 -12.80 9.21 -0.29
C LYS A 26 -12.11 8.07 -1.05
N GLY A 27 -10.83 8.21 -1.39
CA GLY A 27 -10.07 7.19 -2.11
C GLY A 27 -8.66 7.64 -2.49
N ILE A 28 -7.92 6.80 -3.22
CA ILE A 28 -6.58 7.04 -3.84
C ILE A 28 -6.61 8.20 -4.88
N SER A 29 -7.58 9.10 -4.78
CA SER A 29 -8.08 9.99 -5.83
C SER A 29 -7.11 11.06 -6.31
N LEU A 30 -5.91 11.18 -5.72
CA LEU A 30 -4.84 12.01 -6.28
C LEU A 30 -3.49 11.41 -5.88
N LEU A 31 -2.81 10.78 -6.84
CA LEU A 31 -1.38 10.51 -6.78
C LEU A 31 -0.68 11.68 -7.47
N THR A 32 0.23 12.36 -6.77
CA THR A 32 0.82 13.61 -7.25
C THR A 32 2.32 13.55 -7.43
N ALA A 33 3.02 12.64 -6.73
CA ALA A 33 4.48 12.62 -6.72
C ALA A 33 5.05 11.29 -6.22
N PHE A 34 6.36 11.13 -6.44
CA PHE A 34 7.25 10.24 -5.70
C PHE A 34 8.22 11.15 -4.92
N GLU A 35 7.87 11.50 -3.69
CA GLU A 35 8.61 12.50 -2.88
C GLU A 35 9.82 11.91 -2.13
N GLU A 36 10.07 10.60 -2.25
CA GLU A 36 11.12 9.88 -1.52
C GLU A 36 11.95 9.02 -2.48
N SER A 37 13.25 8.91 -2.18
CA SER A 37 14.13 7.98 -2.89
C SER A 37 13.67 6.52 -2.69
N PRO A 38 13.80 5.65 -3.72
CA PRO A 38 13.58 4.23 -3.57
C PRO A 38 14.44 3.64 -2.44
N GLN A 39 13.88 2.72 -1.66
CA GLN A 39 14.58 2.06 -0.56
C GLN A 39 14.87 0.59 -0.89
N VAL A 40 16.13 0.20 -0.81
CA VAL A 40 16.54 -1.21 -0.93
C VAL A 40 16.53 -1.85 0.46
N ALA A 41 15.88 -3.00 0.59
CA ALA A 41 15.89 -3.81 1.80
C ALA A 41 16.60 -5.15 1.55
N ILE A 42 17.42 -5.57 2.51
CA ILE A 42 18.19 -6.82 2.47
C ILE A 42 17.85 -7.62 3.72
N TYR A 43 17.19 -8.77 3.53
CA TYR A 43 16.81 -9.67 4.61
C TYR A 43 17.65 -10.94 4.53
N ARG A 44 18.48 -11.19 5.55
CA ARG A 44 19.39 -12.35 5.62
C ARG A 44 18.85 -13.40 6.57
N ALA A 45 18.91 -14.67 6.18
CA ALA A 45 18.54 -15.78 7.04
C ALA A 45 19.35 -15.82 8.36
N THR A 46 20.63 -15.46 8.31
CA THR A 46 21.53 -15.45 9.47
C THR A 46 21.11 -14.49 10.59
N ALA A 47 20.26 -13.51 10.27
CA ALA A 47 19.69 -12.56 11.24
C ALA A 47 18.18 -12.76 11.42
N ALA A 48 17.63 -13.88 10.93
CA ALA A 48 16.19 -14.10 10.79
C ALA A 48 15.48 -12.87 10.18
N GLY A 49 16.09 -12.25 9.16
CA GLY A 49 15.65 -10.96 8.63
C GLY A 49 14.16 -10.96 8.31
N HIS A 50 13.43 -10.02 8.90
CA HIS A 50 11.99 -9.85 8.77
C HIS A 50 11.63 -8.38 8.99
N PHE A 51 10.38 -8.03 8.72
CA PHE A 51 9.82 -6.76 9.15
C PHE A 51 8.41 -7.00 9.67
N VAL A 52 8.19 -6.77 10.95
CA VAL A 52 6.90 -7.06 11.62
C VAL A 52 5.75 -6.23 11.07
N TRP A 53 4.52 -6.65 11.35
CA TRP A 53 3.30 -5.92 10.96
C TRP A 53 3.37 -4.42 11.24
N HIS A 54 3.23 -3.63 10.19
CA HIS A 54 3.24 -2.17 10.26
C HIS A 54 2.41 -1.55 9.14
N SER A 55 2.19 -0.24 9.26
CA SER A 55 1.61 0.60 8.22
C SER A 55 2.70 1.55 7.71
N ASP A 56 2.71 1.84 6.41
CA ASP A 56 3.69 2.75 5.81
C ASP A 56 3.32 4.22 5.96
N ILE A 57 2.07 4.52 6.29
CA ILE A 57 1.67 5.87 6.68
C ILE A 57 2.17 6.17 8.09
N GLY A 58 2.70 7.37 8.31
CA GLY A 58 3.20 7.80 9.60
C GLY A 58 2.83 9.26 9.91
N GLY A 59 3.19 9.73 11.09
CA GLY A 59 2.93 11.12 11.53
C GLY A 59 3.87 12.17 10.94
N GLY A 60 4.85 11.78 10.13
CA GLY A 60 5.80 12.70 9.51
C GLY A 60 5.20 13.43 8.29
N PRO A 61 5.73 14.61 7.92
CA PRO A 61 5.16 15.44 6.85
C PRO A 61 5.14 14.77 5.48
N ILE A 62 6.09 13.86 5.21
CA ILE A 62 6.15 13.08 3.96
C ILE A 62 5.41 11.74 4.13
N SER A 63 5.65 11.01 5.22
CA SER A 63 5.02 9.70 5.43
C SER A 63 3.49 9.77 5.58
N ALA A 64 2.93 10.88 6.08
CA ALA A 64 1.49 11.12 6.13
C ALA A 64 0.82 11.26 4.74
N LYS A 65 1.63 11.51 3.70
CA LYS A 65 1.18 11.68 2.32
C LYS A 65 1.26 10.40 1.48
N ARG A 66 1.88 9.34 1.98
CA ARG A 66 2.02 8.07 1.25
C ARG A 66 0.64 7.46 0.97
N LYS A 67 0.37 7.15 -0.30
CA LYS A 67 -0.90 6.61 -0.78
C LYS A 67 -0.77 5.16 -1.20
N LEU A 68 0.24 4.85 -2.00
CA LEU A 68 0.54 3.51 -2.46
C LEU A 68 1.97 3.15 -2.09
N THR A 69 2.13 1.92 -1.63
CA THR A 69 3.42 1.26 -1.47
C THR A 69 3.59 0.30 -2.64
N LEU A 70 4.75 0.37 -3.28
CA LEU A 70 5.17 -0.52 -4.35
C LEU A 70 6.39 -1.29 -3.88
N VAL A 71 6.31 -2.61 -3.84
CA VAL A 71 7.44 -3.48 -3.47
C VAL A 71 7.80 -4.37 -4.65
N LEU A 72 8.99 -4.16 -5.20
CA LEU A 72 9.59 -4.98 -6.25
C LEU A 72 10.44 -6.09 -5.63
N GLN A 73 10.21 -7.33 -6.04
CA GLN A 73 11.06 -8.47 -5.70
C GLN A 73 12.32 -8.48 -6.58
N LEU A 74 13.50 -8.43 -5.97
CA LEU A 74 14.77 -8.39 -6.70
C LEU A 74 15.51 -9.73 -6.73
N SER A 75 15.18 -10.66 -5.83
CA SER A 75 15.84 -11.96 -5.74
C SER A 75 15.03 -13.06 -6.45
N PRO A 76 15.68 -14.00 -7.16
CA PRO A 76 15.05 -15.23 -7.61
C PRO A 76 14.40 -16.00 -6.45
N THR A 77 13.20 -16.53 -6.65
CA THR A 77 12.47 -17.26 -5.60
C THR A 77 13.25 -18.47 -5.08
N ALA A 78 14.08 -19.09 -5.92
CA ALA A 78 14.87 -20.26 -5.57
C ALA A 78 16.07 -19.94 -4.66
N ASP A 79 16.48 -18.68 -4.54
CA ASP A 79 17.69 -18.27 -3.80
C ASP A 79 17.44 -18.08 -2.30
N TYR A 80 16.17 -18.14 -1.85
CA TYR A 80 15.80 -17.97 -0.45
C TYR A 80 14.52 -18.74 -0.09
N ASP A 81 14.32 -19.02 1.19
CA ASP A 81 13.06 -19.54 1.74
C ASP A 81 12.51 -18.61 2.82
N GLY A 82 11.18 -18.56 2.98
CA GLY A 82 10.50 -17.53 3.77
C GLY A 82 10.55 -16.15 3.11
N GLY A 83 10.59 -15.08 3.90
CA GLY A 83 10.69 -13.71 3.36
C GLY A 83 9.46 -13.26 2.56
N THR A 84 8.33 -13.93 2.72
CA THR A 84 7.07 -13.58 2.04
C THR A 84 6.60 -12.21 2.53
N LEU A 85 6.31 -11.32 1.58
CA LEU A 85 5.57 -10.09 1.85
C LEU A 85 4.09 -10.45 2.02
N GLU A 86 3.53 -10.12 3.17
CA GLU A 86 2.14 -10.35 3.52
C GLU A 86 1.42 -9.01 3.67
N VAL A 87 0.22 -8.89 3.10
CA VAL A 87 -0.62 -7.69 3.20
C VAL A 87 -1.99 -8.09 3.76
N MET A 88 -2.50 -7.29 4.69
CA MET A 88 -3.78 -7.53 5.38
C MET A 88 -4.78 -6.43 4.98
N PRO A 89 -5.50 -6.57 3.85
CA PRO A 89 -6.48 -5.58 3.40
C PRO A 89 -7.80 -5.60 4.21
N GLY A 90 -7.95 -6.55 5.13
CA GLY A 90 -9.15 -6.75 5.95
C GLY A 90 -8.89 -7.82 7.00
N ALA A 91 -9.78 -8.81 7.13
CA ALA A 91 -9.62 -9.91 8.09
C ALA A 91 -8.76 -11.08 7.55
N GLN A 92 -8.18 -10.95 6.36
CA GLN A 92 -7.43 -12.00 5.67
C GLN A 92 -6.01 -11.51 5.41
N VAL A 93 -5.04 -12.43 5.50
CA VAL A 93 -3.66 -12.20 5.06
C VAL A 93 -3.53 -12.70 3.63
N LEU A 94 -3.04 -11.83 2.74
CA LEU A 94 -2.71 -12.17 1.36
C LEU A 94 -1.20 -12.19 1.20
N GLU A 95 -0.68 -13.27 0.63
CA GLU A 95 0.73 -13.38 0.27
C GLU A 95 0.99 -12.76 -1.10
N ALA A 96 2.01 -11.90 -1.16
CA ALA A 96 2.49 -11.35 -2.42
C ALA A 96 3.31 -12.39 -3.19
N SER A 97 3.33 -12.26 -4.53
CA SER A 97 4.23 -13.05 -5.36
C SER A 97 5.69 -12.86 -4.93
N ARG A 98 6.42 -13.98 -4.86
CA ARG A 98 7.87 -14.00 -4.61
C ARG A 98 8.71 -14.00 -5.89
N ALA A 99 8.07 -14.11 -7.06
CA ALA A 99 8.78 -14.16 -8.33
C ALA A 99 9.57 -12.88 -8.58
N GLN A 100 10.83 -13.03 -8.98
CA GLN A 100 11.71 -11.92 -9.30
C GLN A 100 11.10 -11.04 -10.39
N GLY A 101 11.19 -9.72 -10.23
CA GLY A 101 10.60 -8.77 -11.14
C GLY A 101 9.13 -8.46 -10.87
N CYS A 102 8.42 -9.26 -10.05
CA CYS A 102 7.06 -8.91 -9.65
C CYS A 102 7.03 -7.68 -8.75
N VAL A 103 6.11 -6.77 -9.05
CA VAL A 103 5.79 -5.61 -8.23
C VAL A 103 4.45 -5.86 -7.54
N THR A 104 4.43 -5.77 -6.22
CA THR A 104 3.19 -5.76 -5.43
C THR A 104 2.85 -4.32 -5.09
N VAL A 105 1.62 -3.91 -5.36
CA VAL A 105 1.14 -2.54 -5.12
C VAL A 105 -0.05 -2.61 -4.17
N PHE A 106 0.00 -1.85 -3.08
CA PHE A 106 -1.08 -1.80 -2.09
C PHE A 106 -1.18 -0.41 -1.44
N PRO A 107 -2.35 -0.01 -0.91
CA PRO A 107 -2.50 1.24 -0.16
C PRO A 107 -1.56 1.29 1.05
N SER A 108 -0.81 2.38 1.21
CA SER A 108 0.23 2.51 2.24
C SER A 108 -0.29 2.47 3.68
N PHE A 109 -1.59 2.66 3.89
CA PHE A 109 -2.18 2.50 5.22
C PHE A 109 -2.43 1.02 5.59
N MET A 110 -2.38 0.09 4.64
CA MET A 110 -2.63 -1.34 4.93
C MET A 110 -1.53 -1.92 5.80
N LEU A 111 -1.95 -2.74 6.77
CA LEU A 111 -1.02 -3.53 7.56
C LEU A 111 -0.33 -4.55 6.66
N HIS A 112 0.98 -4.59 6.76
CA HIS A 112 1.79 -5.54 6.01
C HIS A 112 3.05 -5.91 6.79
N GLN A 113 3.64 -7.05 6.45
CA GLN A 113 4.87 -7.55 7.05
C GLN A 113 5.72 -8.30 6.03
N VAL A 114 6.98 -8.53 6.37
CA VAL A 114 7.83 -9.51 5.69
C VAL A 114 8.13 -10.62 6.69
N THR A 115 7.68 -11.84 6.40
CA THR A 115 7.95 -13.01 7.25
C THR A 115 9.45 -13.30 7.34
N PRO A 116 9.93 -13.99 8.39
CA PRO A 116 11.34 -14.33 8.51
C PRO A 116 11.89 -15.08 7.29
N VAL A 117 13.04 -14.62 6.79
CA VAL A 117 13.85 -15.39 5.85
C VAL A 117 14.48 -16.55 6.61
N ARG A 118 14.23 -17.78 6.15
CA ARG A 118 14.68 -19.03 6.77
C ARG A 118 15.97 -19.56 6.15
N SER A 119 16.21 -19.28 4.86
CA SER A 119 17.46 -19.59 4.16
C SER A 119 17.75 -18.53 3.09
N GLY A 120 19.02 -18.34 2.74
CA GLY A 120 19.44 -17.40 1.69
C GLY A 120 19.32 -15.91 2.07
N VAL A 121 19.19 -15.07 1.04
CA VAL A 121 19.10 -13.61 1.20
C VAL A 121 18.05 -13.04 0.24
N ARG A 122 17.04 -12.36 0.79
CA ARG A 122 16.00 -11.67 0.02
C ARG A 122 16.36 -10.19 -0.15
N HIS A 123 16.35 -9.73 -1.40
CA HIS A 123 16.44 -8.32 -1.75
C HIS A 123 15.10 -7.81 -2.28
N SER A 124 14.71 -6.60 -1.88
CA SER A 124 13.55 -5.91 -2.44
C SER A 124 13.80 -4.41 -2.59
N LEU A 125 13.08 -3.77 -3.50
CA LEU A 125 13.03 -2.32 -3.66
C LEU A 125 11.63 -1.82 -3.32
N THR A 126 11.54 -0.85 -2.42
CA THR A 126 10.29 -0.20 -2.04
C THR A 126 10.26 1.24 -2.53
N VAL A 127 9.13 1.64 -3.10
CA VAL A 127 8.83 3.02 -3.52
C VAL A 127 7.44 3.39 -3.04
N TRP A 128 7.24 4.67 -2.68
CA TRP A 128 5.92 5.19 -2.30
C TRP A 128 5.45 6.25 -3.28
N ALA A 129 4.19 6.15 -3.69
CA ALA A 129 3.50 7.23 -4.38
C ALA A 129 2.75 8.09 -3.36
N HIS A 130 2.87 9.41 -3.48
CA HIS A 130 2.35 10.40 -2.54
C HIS A 130 1.16 11.15 -3.10
N GLY A 131 0.36 11.72 -2.20
CA GLY A 131 -0.77 12.59 -2.49
C GLY A 131 -1.17 13.41 -1.25
N PRO A 132 -2.24 14.21 -1.33
CA PRO A 132 -2.75 14.94 -0.16
C PRO A 132 -3.00 13.98 1.02
N ALA A 133 -2.61 14.34 2.24
CA ALA A 133 -2.78 13.46 3.41
C ALA A 133 -4.22 12.94 3.56
N PHE A 134 -4.38 11.75 4.13
CA PHE A 134 -5.72 11.22 4.42
C PHE A 134 -6.44 12.12 5.44
N ARG A 135 -7.77 12.23 5.29
CA ARG A 135 -8.65 13.02 6.14
C ARG A 135 -9.44 12.12 7.08
#